data_AF-A0A6L9AAJ4-F1
#
_entry.id   AF-A0A6L9AAJ4-F1
#
_cell.length_a   1.000
_cell.length_b   1.000
_cell.length_c   1.000
_cell.angle_alpha   90.00
_cell.angle_beta   90.00
_cell.angle_gamma   90.00
#
_symmetry.space_group_name_H-M   'P 1'
#
loop_
_entity.id
_entity.type
_entity.pdbx_description
1 polymer ?
#
loop_
_entity_poly.entity_id
_entity_poly.type
_entity_poly.pdbx_seq_one_letter_code
_entity_poly.pdbx_strand_id
1 'polypeptide(L)'
;MSANEASLDNWINEAIATQLPELRMSLSLEDSELLAKLVREMAQSSNVSIVFSLVDACGQQRFFFSMDNALLVSHTLAPQKAWTAV
;
A
#
# COMPACT_ATOMS: atom_id res chain seq x y z
N MET A 1 25.21 -41.24 -6.01
CA MET A 1 24.57 -40.08 -5.33
C MET A 1 23.20 -40.53 -4.90
N SER A 2 22.97 -40.59 -3.59
CA SER A 2 21.89 -41.37 -2.97
C SER A 2 20.56 -40.64 -3.08
N ALA A 3 19.48 -41.35 -3.42
CA ALA A 3 18.12 -40.83 -3.54
C ALA A 3 17.62 -40.05 -2.29
N ASN A 4 18.29 -40.25 -1.15
CA ASN A 4 18.03 -39.58 0.11
C ASN A 4 18.40 -38.09 0.10
N GLU A 5 19.44 -37.68 -0.63
CA GLU A 5 19.83 -36.26 -0.74
C GLU A 5 18.81 -35.49 -1.58
N ALA A 6 18.38 -36.07 -2.71
CA ALA A 6 17.35 -35.48 -3.57
C ALA A 6 15.99 -35.32 -2.85
N SER A 7 15.66 -36.23 -1.92
CA SER A 7 14.44 -36.12 -1.11
C SER A 7 14.54 -35.01 -0.07
N LEU A 8 15.72 -34.84 0.56
CA LEU A 8 15.95 -33.78 1.53
C LEU A 8 15.91 -32.40 0.87
N ASP A 9 16.57 -32.25 -0.28
CA ASP A 9 16.56 -31.00 -1.05
C ASP A 9 15.13 -30.62 -1.48
N ASN A 10 14.31 -31.60 -1.88
CA ASN A 10 12.91 -31.35 -2.21
C ASN A 10 12.10 -30.87 -0.99
N TRP A 11 12.29 -31.47 0.19
CA TRP A 11 11.59 -31.03 1.41
C TRP A 11 12.04 -29.65 1.88
N ILE A 12 13.33 -29.34 1.75
CA ILE A 12 13.86 -28.00 2.03
C ILE A 12 13.23 -26.98 1.08
N ASN A 13 13.18 -27.27 -0.22
CA ASN A 13 12.59 -26.38 -1.21
C ASN A 13 11.08 -26.19 -1.02
N GLU A 14 10.34 -27.24 -0.67
CA GLU A 14 8.91 -27.15 -0.29
C GLU A 14 8.70 -26.30 0.96
N ALA A 15 9.52 -26.47 2.00
CA ALA A 15 9.45 -25.68 3.21
C ALA A 15 9.77 -24.19 2.95
N ILE A 16 10.73 -23.91 2.07
CA ILE A 16 11.06 -22.54 1.63
C ILE A 16 9.91 -21.95 0.82
N ALA A 17 9.32 -22.71 -0.11
CA ALA A 17 8.20 -22.25 -0.94
C ALA A 17 6.95 -21.95 -0.11
N THR A 18 6.69 -22.74 0.94
CA THR A 18 5.58 -22.52 1.88
C THR A 18 5.83 -21.40 2.88
N GLN A 19 7.09 -21.04 3.14
CA GLN A 19 7.46 -19.91 3.99
C GLN A 19 7.82 -18.63 3.24
N LEU A 20 7.81 -18.64 1.91
CA LEU A 20 8.00 -17.42 1.14
C LEU A 20 6.85 -16.47 1.53
N PRO A 21 7.14 -15.24 2.00
CA PRO A 21 6.09 -14.29 2.29
C PRO A 21 5.22 -14.19 1.05
N GLU A 22 3.90 -14.30 1.21
CA GLU A 22 2.98 -13.90 0.14
C GLU A 22 3.52 -12.59 -0.43
N LEU A 23 3.72 -12.54 -1.74
CA LEU A 23 4.26 -11.37 -2.41
C LEU A 23 3.26 -10.22 -2.19
N ARG A 24 3.39 -9.53 -1.06
CA ARG A 24 2.52 -8.42 -0.68
C ARG A 24 2.86 -7.32 -1.66
N MET A 25 2.02 -7.19 -2.68
CA MET A 25 2.12 -6.10 -3.63
C MET A 25 1.93 -4.79 -2.85
N SER A 26 3.04 -4.16 -2.48
CA SER A 26 3.05 -2.85 -1.86
C SER A 26 3.31 -1.81 -2.94
N LEU A 27 2.54 -0.74 -2.94
CA LEU A 27 2.85 0.42 -3.78
C LEU A 27 4.23 0.97 -3.37
N SER A 28 5.08 1.27 -4.35
CA SER A 28 6.35 1.96 -4.08
C SER A 28 6.08 3.40 -3.63
N LEU A 29 7.10 4.07 -3.06
CA LEU A 29 6.97 5.49 -2.70
C LEU A 29 6.78 6.35 -3.96
N GLU A 30 7.50 6.05 -5.03
CA GLU A 30 7.43 6.75 -6.32
C GLU A 30 6.02 6.63 -6.94
N ASP A 31 5.43 5.43 -6.91
CA ASP A 31 4.05 5.21 -7.36
C ASP A 31 3.04 5.97 -6.47
N SER A 32 3.31 6.04 -5.16
CA SER A 32 2.47 6.77 -4.21
C SER A 32 2.49 8.27 -4.48
N GLU A 33 3.67 8.83 -4.78
CA GLU A 33 3.85 10.23 -5.17
C GLU A 33 3.17 10.54 -6.51
N LEU A 34 3.31 9.65 -7.50
CA LEU A 34 2.64 9.80 -8.79
C LEU A 34 1.11 9.79 -8.63
N LEU A 35 0.58 8.86 -7.84
CA LEU A 35 -0.85 8.81 -7.51
C LEU A 35 -1.30 10.09 -6.81
N ALA A 36 -0.54 10.56 -5.82
CA ALA A 36 -0.85 11.78 -5.09
C ALA A 36 -0.87 13.02 -6.01
N LYS A 37 0.07 13.09 -6.97
CA LYS A 37 0.09 14.15 -7.98
C LYS A 37 -1.17 14.12 -8.85
N LEU A 38 -1.54 12.95 -9.38
CA LEU A 38 -2.75 12.79 -10.21
C LEU A 38 -4.02 13.16 -9.43
N VAL A 39 -4.12 12.73 -8.17
CA VAL A 39 -5.25 13.07 -7.30
C VAL A 39 -5.33 14.58 -7.06
N ARG A 40 -4.19 15.26 -6.86
CA ARG A 40 -4.14 16.72 -6.70
C ARG A 40 -4.60 17.44 -7.98
N GLU A 41 -4.12 17.03 -9.14
CA GLU A 41 -4.51 17.61 -10.44
C GLU A 41 -6.03 17.44 -10.70
N MET A 42 -6.59 16.29 -10.34
CA MET A 42 -8.03 16.04 -10.45
C MET A 42 -8.84 16.89 -9.46
N ALA A 43 -8.38 17.02 -8.21
CA ALA A 43 -9.04 17.84 -7.21
C ALA A 43 -9.04 19.33 -7.60
N GLN A 44 -7.92 19.82 -8.13
CA GLN A 44 -7.77 21.18 -8.64
C GLN A 44 -8.71 21.46 -9.82
N SER A 45 -8.78 20.56 -10.80
CA SER A 45 -9.69 20.71 -11.94
C SER A 45 -11.17 20.58 -11.56
N SER A 46 -11.47 19.92 -10.44
CA SER A 46 -12.82 19.86 -9.85
C SER A 46 -13.13 21.06 -8.93
N ASN A 47 -12.16 21.95 -8.68
CA ASN A 47 -12.25 23.06 -7.74
C ASN A 47 -12.67 22.63 -6.31
N VAL A 48 -12.09 21.53 -5.81
CA VAL A 48 -12.33 21.03 -4.45
C VAL A 48 -11.00 20.83 -3.73
N SER A 49 -10.85 21.40 -2.52
CA SER A 49 -9.71 21.12 -1.65
C SER A 49 -9.94 19.85 -0.84
N ILE A 50 -8.99 18.93 -0.89
CA ILE A 50 -9.09 17.60 -0.28
C ILE A 50 -7.94 17.29 0.67
N VAL A 51 -8.16 16.27 1.51
CA VAL A 51 -7.11 15.53 2.20
C VAL A 51 -7.04 14.15 1.57
N PHE A 52 -5.83 13.70 1.23
CA PHE A 52 -5.57 12.39 0.66
C PHE A 52 -4.78 11.53 1.65
N SER A 53 -5.13 10.25 1.70
CA SER A 53 -4.57 9.27 2.62
C SER A 53 -4.45 7.93 1.89
N LEU A 54 -3.27 7.31 1.97
CA LEU A 54 -2.99 5.99 1.39
C LEU A 54 -2.50 5.06 2.51
N VAL A 55 -3.25 3.98 2.73
CA VAL A 55 -2.98 2.98 3.76
C VAL A 55 -2.67 1.64 3.08
N ASP A 56 -1.74 0.87 3.62
CA ASP A 56 -1.46 -0.49 3.15
C ASP A 56 -2.37 -1.54 3.79
N ALA A 57 -2.31 -2.78 3.30
CA ALA A 57 -3.07 -3.91 3.84
C ALA A 57 -2.72 -4.28 5.29
N CYS A 58 -1.64 -3.71 5.86
CA CYS A 58 -1.29 -3.87 7.27
C CYS A 58 -1.89 -2.75 8.14
N GLY A 59 -2.68 -1.84 7.55
CA GLY A 59 -3.27 -0.69 8.24
C GLY A 59 -2.28 0.45 8.48
N GLN A 60 -1.10 0.45 7.84
CA GLN A 60 -0.12 1.52 7.99
C GLN A 60 -0.35 2.64 6.98
N GLN A 61 -0.29 3.89 7.44
CA GLN A 61 -0.28 5.05 6.56
C GLN A 61 1.02 5.08 5.77
N ARG A 62 0.93 4.96 4.44
CA ARG A 62 2.06 5.00 3.50
C ARG A 62 2.26 6.36 2.89
N PHE A 63 1.18 7.11 2.64
CA PHE A 63 1.25 8.43 2.04
C PHE A 63 0.12 9.32 2.54
N PHE A 64 0.38 10.62 2.67
CA PHE A 64 -0.61 11.59 3.12
C PHE A 64 -0.29 12.99 2.56
N PHE A 65 -1.32 13.72 2.14
CA PHE A 65 -1.21 15.16 1.94
C PHE A 65 -2.54 15.87 2.20
N SER A 66 -2.46 17.17 2.46
CA SER A 66 -3.60 18.07 2.51
C SER A 66 -3.39 19.20 1.53
N MET A 67 -4.44 19.59 0.82
CA MET A 67 -4.45 20.85 0.06
C MET A 67 -4.75 22.02 0.99
N ASP A 68 -4.33 23.21 0.57
CA ASP A 68 -4.73 24.44 1.23
C ASP A 68 -6.25 24.58 1.19
N ASN A 69 -6.83 25.08 2.30
CA ASN A 69 -8.27 25.25 2.49
C ASN A 69 -9.09 23.94 2.50
N ALA A 70 -8.46 22.77 2.62
CA ALA A 70 -9.21 21.56 2.90
C ALA A 70 -9.95 21.68 4.24
N LEU A 71 -11.19 21.17 4.30
CA LEU A 71 -11.98 21.22 5.53
C LEU A 71 -11.25 20.47 6.65
N LEU A 72 -11.22 21.04 7.86
CA LEU A 72 -10.51 20.46 9.01
C LEU A 72 -10.94 19.02 9.31
N VAL A 73 -12.24 18.73 9.16
CA VAL A 73 -12.80 17.38 9.37
C VAL A 73 -12.21 16.33 8.42
N SER A 74 -11.75 16.74 7.24
CA SER A 74 -11.16 15.84 6.23
C SER A 74 -9.85 15.23 6.71
N HIS A 75 -9.12 15.88 7.63
CA HIS A 75 -7.91 15.32 8.23
C HIS A 75 -8.18 14.08 9.08
N THR A 76 -9.39 13.98 9.64
CA THR A 76 -9.82 12.79 10.40
C THR A 76 -10.47 11.76 9.48
N LEU A 77 -11.33 12.21 8.56
CA LEU A 77 -12.11 11.31 7.71
C LEU A 77 -11.28 10.60 6.64
N ALA A 78 -10.28 11.26 6.04
CA ALA A 78 -9.50 10.65 4.96
C ALA A 78 -8.69 9.41 5.44
N PRO A 79 -7.95 9.46 6.56
CA PRO A 79 -7.30 8.27 7.12
C PRO A 79 -8.28 7.17 7.52
N GLN A 80 -9.41 7.53 8.15
CA GLN A 80 -10.43 6.55 8.53
C GLN A 80 -10.99 5.81 7.32
N LYS A 81 -11.34 6.54 6.25
CA LYS A 81 -11.84 5.95 5.00
C LYS A 81 -10.82 5.02 4.37
N ALA A 82 -9.56 5.46 4.27
CA ALA A 82 -8.49 4.65 3.70
C ALA A 82 -8.27 3.35 4.49
N TRP A 83 -8.29 3.43 5.83
CA TRP A 83 -8.15 2.27 6.69
C TRP A 83 -9.33 1.30 6.63
N THR A 84 -10.56 1.79 6.49
CA THR A 84 -11.75 0.91 6.38
C THR A 84 -11.93 0.26 5.01
N ALA A 85 -11.22 0.74 3.99
CA ALA A 85 -11.35 0.25 2.62
C ALA A 85 -10.41 -0.93 2.31
N VAL A 86 -9.39 -1.13 3.15
CA VAL A 86 -8.44 -2.25 3.08
C VAL A 86 -8.90 -3.40 3.97
#